data_AF-A0A944T2I7-F1
#
_entry.id   AF-A0A944T2I7-F1
#
_cell.length_a   1.000
_cell.length_b   1.000
_cell.length_c   1.000
_cell.angle_alpha   90.00
_cell.angle_beta   90.00
_cell.angle_gamma   90.00
#
_symmetry.space_group_name_H-M   'P 1'
#
loop_
_entity.id
_entity.type
_entity.pdbx_description
1 polymer ?
#
loop_
_entity_poly.entity_id
_entity_poly.type
_entity_poly.pdbx_seq_one_letter_code
_entity_poly.pdbx_strand_id
1 'polypeptide(L)'
;MNDFNDRQMFDVDCECGKCGAKITQLPFQPSGDRPVYCSDCNKAHREQRNSGGGERKMFDVNVPCSGCGTQITQLPFEPRDTSNLLCKECYLKNKDA
;
A
#
# COMPACT_ATOMS: atom_id res chain seq x y z
N MET A 1 11.97 -35.73 -1.82
CA MET A 1 12.54 -34.99 -0.68
C MET A 1 12.16 -33.53 -0.86
N ASN A 2 11.38 -32.96 0.06
CA ASN A 2 11.00 -31.55 0.04
C ASN A 2 11.85 -30.80 1.09
N ASP A 3 13.08 -30.42 0.72
CA ASP A 3 14.03 -29.66 1.56
C ASP A 3 13.80 -28.14 1.47
N PHE A 4 12.54 -27.68 1.58
CA PHE A 4 12.20 -26.26 1.63
C PHE A 4 12.30 -25.68 3.06
N ASN A 5 12.96 -26.38 3.99
CA ASN A 5 12.89 -26.11 5.42
C ASN A 5 14.23 -25.67 6.05
N ASP A 6 15.17 -25.16 5.25
CA ASP A 6 16.31 -24.43 5.80
C ASP A 6 16.00 -22.94 5.78
N ARG A 7 15.18 -22.50 6.74
CA ARG A 7 15.02 -21.07 7.01
C ARG A 7 16.32 -20.57 7.61
N GLN A 8 17.25 -20.19 6.75
CA GLN A 8 18.50 -19.56 7.16
C GLN A 8 18.18 -18.34 8.02
N MET A 9 18.59 -18.39 9.28
CA MET A 9 18.58 -17.26 10.19
C MET A 9 19.93 -16.57 10.08
N PHE A 10 19.91 -15.26 9.89
CA PHE A 10 21.10 -14.43 9.86
C PHE A 10 21.25 -13.78 11.23
N ASP A 11 22.43 -13.95 11.84
CA ASP A 11 22.82 -13.17 13.00
C ASP A 11 23.12 -11.74 12.56
N VAL A 12 22.40 -10.79 13.13
CA VAL A 12 22.48 -9.35 12.83
C VAL A 12 22.60 -8.59 14.14
N ASP A 13 23.15 -7.38 14.15
CA ASP A 13 23.06 -6.48 15.30
C ASP A 13 22.44 -5.18 14.83
N CYS A 14 21.11 -5.10 14.90
CA CYS A 14 20.37 -3.94 14.42
C CYS A 14 19.26 -3.55 15.39
N GLU A 15 18.86 -2.28 15.34
CA GLU A 15 17.82 -1.74 16.22
C GLU A 15 16.48 -1.67 15.48
N CYS A 16 15.41 -2.01 16.19
CA CYS A 16 14.06 -1.85 15.66
C CYS A 16 13.76 -0.37 15.41
N GLY A 17 13.49 0.01 14.16
CA GLY A 17 13.19 1.40 13.79
C GLY A 17 11.92 1.99 14.41
N LYS A 18 11.13 1.18 15.14
CA LYS A 18 9.91 1.63 15.84
C LYS A 18 10.07 1.71 17.36
N CYS A 19 10.68 0.72 18.00
CA CYS A 19 10.76 0.63 19.46
C CYS A 19 12.18 0.65 20.03
N GLY A 20 13.22 0.66 19.19
CA GLY A 20 14.62 0.62 19.62
C GLY A 20 15.07 -0.72 20.22
N ALA A 21 14.24 -1.77 20.15
CA ALA A 21 14.64 -3.09 20.61
C ALA A 21 15.80 -3.64 19.77
N LYS A 22 16.81 -4.22 20.44
CA LYS A 22 17.92 -4.91 19.78
C LYS A 22 17.44 -6.19 19.11
N ILE A 23 17.81 -6.38 17.85
CA ILE A 23 17.46 -7.54 17.05
C ILE A 23 18.76 -8.27 16.73
N THR A 24 18.85 -9.52 17.18
CA THR A 24 20.03 -10.36 17.01
C THR A 24 19.90 -11.38 15.88
N GLN A 25 18.67 -11.76 15.52
CA GLN A 25 18.42 -12.79 14.50
C GLN A 25 17.24 -12.41 13.61
N LEU A 26 17.42 -12.59 12.30
CA LEU A 26 16.38 -12.35 11.29
C LEU A 26 16.38 -13.44 10.21
N PRO A 27 15.22 -13.76 9.62
CA PRO A 27 15.13 -14.70 8.51
C PRO A 27 15.56 -14.08 7.16
N PHE A 28 16.11 -12.87 7.17
CA PHE A 28 16.60 -12.15 6.01
C PHE A 28 17.76 -11.24 6.41
N GLN A 29 18.67 -10.99 5.48
CA GLN A 29 19.74 -10.02 5.67
C GLN A 29 19.22 -8.59 5.43
N PRO A 30 19.38 -7.65 6.37
CA PRO A 30 18.92 -6.28 6.22
C PRO A 30 19.78 -5.52 5.21
N SER A 31 19.15 -4.85 4.23
CA SER A 31 19.85 -4.12 3.16
C SER A 31 20.32 -2.70 3.55
N GLY A 32 19.99 -2.21 4.75
CA GLY A 32 20.37 -0.86 5.21
C GLY A 32 19.52 0.28 4.65
N ASP A 33 18.88 0.11 3.49
CA ASP A 33 18.00 1.12 2.88
C ASP A 33 16.66 1.32 3.59
N ARG A 34 16.23 0.35 4.41
CA ARG A 34 14.89 0.31 5.04
C ARG A 34 14.98 -0.03 6.52
N PRO A 35 14.15 0.61 7.37
CA PRO A 35 14.13 0.31 8.80
C PRO A 35 13.66 -1.13 9.03
N VAL A 36 14.42 -1.85 9.84
CA VAL A 36 14.10 -3.21 10.28
C VAL A 36 13.19 -3.12 11.50
N TYR A 37 12.21 -4.03 11.58
CA TYR A 37 11.30 -4.12 12.72
C TYR A 37 11.47 -5.47 13.43
N CYS A 38 11.40 -5.45 14.76
CA CYS A 38 11.34 -6.68 15.54
C CYS A 38 10.04 -7.45 15.25
N SER A 39 10.00 -8.74 15.59
CA SER A 39 8.85 -9.62 15.37
C SER A 39 7.53 -9.02 15.87
N ASP A 40 7.53 -8.40 17.06
CA ASP A 40 6.34 -7.77 17.65
C ASP A 40 5.90 -6.52 16.88
N CYS A 41 6.83 -5.64 16.54
CA CYS A 41 6.52 -4.43 15.77
C CYS A 41 6.04 -4.78 14.36
N ASN A 42 6.66 -5.77 13.72
CA ASN A 42 6.25 -6.27 12.41
C ASN A 42 4.89 -6.97 12.48
N LYS A 43 4.59 -7.74 13.54
CA LYS A 43 3.26 -8.33 13.78
C LYS A 43 2.20 -7.25 13.95
N ALA A 44 2.43 -6.27 14.81
CA ALA A 44 1.52 -5.14 15.00
C ALA A 44 1.32 -4.33 13.70
N HIS A 45 2.38 -4.13 12.91
CA HIS A 45 2.29 -3.45 11.61
C HIS A 45 1.48 -4.23 10.58
N ARG A 46 1.59 -5.56 10.58
CA ARG A 46 0.75 -6.44 9.74
C ARG A 46 -0.70 -6.44 10.21
N GLU A 47 -0.94 -6.45 11.52
CA GLU A 47 -2.29 -6.37 12.08
C GLU A 47 -2.96 -5.06 11.70
N GLN A 48 -2.25 -3.91 11.79
CA GLN A 48 -2.78 -2.63 11.31
C GLN A 48 -3.13 -2.64 9.81
N ARG A 49 -2.36 -3.37 8.99
CA ARG A 49 -2.66 -3.53 7.56
C ARG A 49 -3.79 -4.51 7.28
N ASN A 50 -3.97 -5.53 8.11
CA ASN A 50 -5.00 -6.57 7.93
C ASN A 50 -6.35 -6.13 8.52
N SER A 51 -6.33 -5.34 9.59
CA SER A 51 -7.53 -4.70 10.17
C SER A 51 -8.00 -3.48 9.39
N GLY A 52 -7.26 -3.08 8.35
CA GLY A 52 -7.51 -1.91 7.55
C GLY A 52 -7.59 -2.25 6.08
N GLY A 53 -8.72 -2.81 5.65
CA GLY A 53 -9.34 -2.24 4.46
C GLY A 53 -9.61 -0.77 4.78
N GLY A 54 -8.56 0.06 4.73
CA GLY A 54 -8.63 1.47 5.11
C GLY A 54 -9.84 2.03 4.41
N GLU A 55 -10.70 2.73 5.15
CA GLU A 55 -11.90 3.35 4.61
C GLU A 55 -11.50 4.04 3.31
N ARG A 56 -11.82 3.41 2.17
CA ARG A 56 -11.67 4.07 0.88
C ARG A 56 -12.69 5.17 0.96
N LYS A 57 -12.28 6.34 1.43
CA LYS A 57 -13.13 7.53 1.45
C LYS A 57 -13.50 7.76 -0.01
N MET A 58 -14.68 7.29 -0.38
CA MET A 58 -15.30 7.61 -1.65
C MET A 58 -15.73 9.05 -1.50
N PHE A 59 -15.22 9.90 -2.37
CA PHE A 59 -15.66 11.28 -2.43
C PHE A 59 -16.88 11.31 -3.34
N ASP A 60 -18.00 11.75 -2.79
CA ASP A 60 -19.20 12.03 -3.57
C ASP A 60 -18.97 13.32 -4.36
N VAL A 61 -18.74 13.18 -5.66
CA VAL A 61 -18.46 14.29 -6.59
C VAL A 61 -19.68 14.44 -7.51
N ASN A 62 -20.01 15.63 -7.98
CA ASN A 62 -21.09 15.82 -8.95
C ASN A 62 -20.55 16.58 -10.15
N VAL A 63 -19.77 15.90 -10.98
CA VAL A 63 -19.09 16.49 -12.14
C VAL A 63 -19.50 15.75 -13.42
N PRO A 64 -19.88 16.47 -14.49
CA PRO A 64 -20.16 15.85 -15.79
C PRO A 64 -18.87 15.41 -16.47
N CYS A 65 -18.87 14.22 -17.07
CA CYS A 65 -17.76 13.72 -17.88
C CYS A 65 -17.55 14.59 -19.13
N SER A 66 -16.33 15.06 -19.37
CA SER A 66 -16.03 15.91 -20.54
C SER A 66 -16.18 15.19 -21.90
N GLY A 67 -16.23 13.86 -21.92
CA GLY A 67 -16.37 13.06 -23.16
C GLY A 67 -17.78 12.57 -23.48
N CYS A 68 -18.61 12.32 -22.47
CA CYS A 68 -19.95 11.74 -22.65
C CYS A 68 -21.08 12.47 -21.90
N GLY A 69 -20.77 13.45 -21.05
CA GLY A 69 -21.74 14.17 -20.24
C GLY A 69 -22.31 13.41 -19.04
N THR A 70 -21.97 12.12 -18.88
CA THR A 70 -22.44 11.31 -17.73
C THR A 70 -21.93 11.86 -16.40
N GLN A 71 -22.79 11.87 -15.39
CA GLN A 71 -22.48 12.35 -14.05
C GLN A 71 -21.59 11.34 -13.30
N ILE A 72 -20.41 11.79 -12.84
CA ILE A 72 -19.48 10.97 -12.06
C ILE A 72 -19.74 11.25 -10.58
N THR A 73 -20.29 10.25 -9.87
CA THR A 73 -20.73 10.41 -8.47
C THR A 73 -19.73 9.96 -7.42
N GLN A 74 -18.86 8.99 -7.72
CA GLN A 74 -17.95 8.44 -6.71
C GLN A 74 -16.53 8.32 -7.24
N LEU A 75 -15.57 8.92 -6.54
CA LEU A 75 -14.14 8.80 -6.83
C LEU A 75 -13.36 8.33 -5.59
N PRO A 76 -12.39 7.41 -5.77
CA PRO A 76 -11.50 6.96 -4.69
C PRO A 76 -10.37 7.95 -4.39
N PHE A 77 -10.36 9.11 -5.04
CA PHE A 77 -9.39 10.20 -4.86
C PHE A 77 -10.11 11.54 -4.93
N GLU A 78 -9.58 12.55 -4.26
CA GLU A 78 -10.07 13.92 -4.33
C GLU A 78 -9.63 14.53 -5.68
N PRO A 79 -10.56 14.88 -6.58
CA PRO A 79 -10.20 15.46 -7.86
C PRO A 79 -9.64 16.88 -7.64
N ARG A 80 -8.41 17.11 -8.09
CA ARG A 80 -7.75 18.43 -8.00
C ARG A 80 -8.42 19.48 -8.89
N ASP A 81 -8.92 19.04 -10.05
CA ASP A 81 -9.56 19.90 -11.04
C ASP A 81 -10.73 19.16 -11.70
N THR A 82 -11.88 19.81 -11.80
CA THR A 82 -13.12 19.23 -12.35
C THR A 82 -13.27 19.39 -13.87
N SER A 83 -12.36 20.12 -14.53
CA SER A 83 -12.51 20.53 -15.93
C SER A 83 -12.20 19.44 -16.97
N ASN A 84 -11.32 18.49 -16.65
CA ASN A 84 -10.90 17.40 -17.56
C ASN A 84 -11.24 16.01 -17.00
N LEU A 85 -12.32 15.92 -16.21
CA LEU A 85 -12.69 14.69 -15.54
C LEU A 85 -13.38 13.74 -16.54
N LEU A 86 -12.77 12.57 -16.76
CA LEU A 86 -13.33 11.51 -17.60
C LEU A 86 -13.89 10.39 -16.72
N CYS A 87 -15.02 9.79 -17.13
CA CYS A 87 -15.53 8.60 -16.48
C CYS A 87 -14.61 7.41 -16.77
N LYS A 88 -14.72 6.33 -15.97
CA LYS A 88 -13.91 5.11 -16.12
C LYS A 88 -13.89 4.59 -17.56
N GLU A 89 -15.04 4.63 -18.24
CA GLU A 89 -15.17 4.15 -19.62
C GLU A 89 -14.46 5.06 -20.63
N CYS A 90 -14.62 6.38 -20.52
CA CYS A 90 -13.93 7.34 -21.38
C CYS A 90 -12.41 7.34 -21.14
N TYR A 91 -11.99 7.21 -19.87
CA TYR A 91 -10.58 7.09 -19.51
C TYR A 91 -9.94 5.84 -20.13
N LEU A 92 -10.60 4.67 -20.02
CA LEU A 92 -10.11 3.43 -20.63
C LEU A 92 -9.97 3.57 -22.16
N LYS A 93 -11.00 4.12 -22.82
CA LYS A 93 -10.94 4.37 -24.27
C LYS A 93 -9.80 5.30 -24.70
N ASN A 94 -9.43 6.27 -23.87
CA ASN A 94 -8.31 7.19 -24.15
C ASN A 94 -6.94 6.59 -23.79
N LYS A 95 -6.88 5.67 -22.82
CA LYS A 95 -5.63 5.04 -22.33
C LYS A 95 -5.12 3.92 -23.25
N ASP A 96 -5.95 3.44 -24.18
CA ASP A 96 -5.62 2.35 -25.11
C ASP A 96 -5.46 2.86 -26.56
N ALA A 97 -5.29 4.19 -26.74
CA ALA A 97 -5.04 4.87 -28.01
C ALA A 97 -3.60 5.39 -28.11
#